data_AF-A0A1E7JCF7-F1
#
_entry.id   AF-A0A1E7JCF7-F1
#
_cell.length_a   1.000
_cell.length_b   1.000
_cell.length_c   1.000
_cell.angle_alpha   90.00
_cell.angle_beta   90.00
_cell.angle_gamma   90.00
#
_symmetry.space_group_name_H-M   'P 1'
#
loop_
_entity.id
_entity.type
_entity.pdbx_description
1 polymer ?
#
loop_
_entity_poly.entity_id
_entity_poly.type
_entity_poly.pdbx_seq_one_letter_code
_entity_poly.pdbx_strand_id
1 'polypeptide(L)' 'MSPKAITSLSNEPKNPAAKIAIYEDDKKIFGGWLFQKLTMIHPFEHEVYSVKLIGQKAA' A
#
# COMPACT_ATOMS: atom_id res chain seq x y z
N MET A 1 11.64 -21.46 -0.12
CA MET A 1 10.81 -20.82 -1.18
C MET A 1 11.01 -19.32 -1.07
N SER A 2 11.49 -18.67 -2.14
CA SER A 2 11.60 -17.20 -2.18
C SER A 2 10.20 -16.58 -2.05
N PRO A 3 10.01 -15.49 -1.30
CA PRO A 3 8.72 -14.84 -1.24
C PRO A 3 8.36 -14.39 -2.66
N LYS A 4 7.36 -15.03 -3.29
CA LYS A 4 6.86 -14.61 -4.60
C LYS A 4 6.44 -13.15 -4.46
N ALA A 5 7.06 -12.25 -5.20
CA ALA A 5 6.68 -10.85 -5.22
C ALA A 5 5.19 -10.75 -5.52
N ILE A 6 4.43 -10.05 -4.68
CA ILE A 6 3.03 -9.73 -4.94
C ILE A 6 2.98 -8.93 -6.26
N THR A 7 2.17 -9.39 -7.20
CA THR A 7 1.99 -8.80 -8.53
C THR A 7 0.49 -8.72 -8.87
N SER A 8 0.12 -7.79 -9.74
CA SER A 8 -1.27 -7.62 -10.18
C SER A 8 -1.71 -8.76 -11.09
N LEU A 9 -2.88 -9.34 -10.82
CA LEU A 9 -3.50 -10.34 -11.69
C LEU A 9 -4.21 -9.72 -12.91
N SER A 10 -4.71 -8.49 -12.76
CA SER A 10 -5.49 -7.76 -13.77
C SER A 10 -5.45 -6.25 -13.49
N ASN A 11 -5.79 -5.45 -14.50
CA ASN A 11 -5.97 -3.99 -14.40
C ASN A 11 -7.38 -3.59 -13.95
N GLU A 12 -8.30 -4.54 -13.81
CA GLU A 12 -9.62 -4.25 -13.25
C GLU A 12 -9.51 -3.82 -11.78
N PRO A 13 -10.20 -2.75 -11.34
CA PRO A 13 -10.09 -2.21 -9.99
C PRO A 13 -10.89 -3.03 -8.95
N LYS A 14 -10.78 -4.37 -9.01
CA LYS A 14 -11.47 -5.30 -8.09
C LYS A 14 -10.92 -5.20 -6.66
N ASN A 15 -9.62 -5.07 -6.50
CA ASN A 15 -8.95 -4.73 -5.24
C ASN A 15 -7.78 -3.80 -5.54
N PRO A 16 -8.04 -2.49 -5.70
CA PRO A 16 -7.00 -1.53 -6.05
C PRO A 16 -5.87 -1.58 -5.02
N ALA A 17 -4.65 -1.70 -5.52
CA ALA A 17 -3.45 -1.79 -4.71
C ALA A 17 -2.35 -0.89 -5.27
N ALA A 18 -1.59 -0.26 -4.38
CA ALA A 18 -0.44 0.55 -4.74
C ALA A 18 0.79 0.09 -3.96
N LYS A 19 1.89 -0.16 -4.66
CA LYS A 19 3.19 -0.44 -4.03
C LYS A 19 3.85 0.89 -3.71
N ILE A 20 4.16 1.10 -2.43
CA ILE A 20 4.75 2.36 -1.95
C ILE A 20 6.02 2.09 -1.14
N ALA A 21 6.83 3.15 -1.00
CA ALA A 21 7.91 3.23 -0.02
C ALA A 21 7.82 4.59 0.69
N ILE A 22 8.02 4.58 2.00
CA ILE A 22 8.01 5.81 2.83
C ILE A 22 9.39 5.95 3.44
N TYR A 23 9.91 7.17 3.39
CA TYR A 23 11.21 7.56 3.91
C TYR A 23 11.05 8.71 4.90
N GLU A 24 11.86 8.68 5.94
CA GLU A 24 12.02 9.77 6.91
C GLU A 24 13.52 9.97 7.12
N ASP A 25 14.00 11.20 6.97
CA ASP A 25 15.43 11.54 7.01
C ASP A 25 16.30 10.59 6.14
N ASP A 26 15.87 10.40 4.89
CA ASP A 26 16.47 9.49 3.90
C ASP A 26 16.49 8.00 4.28
N LYS A 27 15.95 7.63 5.44
CA LYS A 27 15.81 6.25 5.91
C LYS A 27 14.47 5.69 5.48
N LYS A 28 14.49 4.57 4.75
CA LYS A 28 13.27 3.84 4.41
C LYS A 28 12.63 3.25 5.67
N ILE A 29 11.45 3.75 6.05
CA ILE A 29 10.69 3.29 7.22
C ILE A 29 9.55 2.35 6.84
N PHE A 30 9.12 2.34 5.58
CA PHE A 30 8.10 1.42 5.08
C PHE A 30 8.35 1.01 3.63
N GLY A 31 7.98 -0.22 3.28
CA GLY A 31 7.95 -0.69 1.91
C GLY A 31 6.95 -1.83 1.77
N GLY A 32 5.87 -1.60 1.03
CA GLY A 32 4.76 -2.56 1.01
C GLY A 32 3.67 -2.19 0.04
N TRP A 33 2.56 -2.92 0.14
CA TRP A 33 1.35 -2.70 -0.65
C TRP A 33 0.27 -2.12 0.23
N LEU A 34 -0.37 -1.03 -0.24
CA LEU A 34 -1.62 -0.55 0.33
C LEU A 34 -2.78 -1.08 -0.51
N PHE A 35 -3.78 -1.64 0.15
CA PHE A 35 -4.98 -2.16 -0.48
C PHE A 35 -6.18 -1.30 -0.09
N GLN A 36 -6.92 -0.79 -1.06
CA GLN A 36 -8.07 0.08 -0.80
C GLN A 36 -9.19 -0.67 -0.05
N LYS A 37 -9.41 -1.95 -0.35
CA LYS A 37 -10.49 -2.75 0.29
C LYS A 37 -10.05 -3.50 1.54
N LEU A 38 -8.73 -3.61 1.77
CA LEU A 38 -8.14 -4.36 2.88
C LEU A 38 -7.21 -3.44 3.69
N THR A 39 -7.76 -2.30 4.14
CA THR A 39 -6.98 -1.21 4.76
C THR A 39 -6.29 -1.55 6.08
N MET A 40 -6.65 -2.67 6.70
CA MET A 40 -6.05 -3.15 7.95
C MET A 40 -4.95 -4.20 7.73
N ILE A 41 -4.71 -4.63 6.48
CA ILE A 41 -3.66 -5.60 6.19
C ILE A 41 -2.35 -4.84 5.92
N HIS A 42 -1.38 -5.02 6.81
CA HIS A 42 -0.08 -4.33 6.80
C HIS A 42 -0.20 -2.80 6.75
N PRO A 43 -0.88 -2.18 7.74
CA PRO A 43 -0.96 -0.73 7.81
C PRO A 43 0.45 -0.15 8.01
N PHE A 44 0.67 1.05 7.47
CA PHE A 44 1.80 1.85 7.89
C PHE A 44 1.50 2.41 9.29
N GLU A 45 2.33 2.07 10.26
CA GLU A 45 2.25 2.54 11.64
C GLU A 45 3.32 3.61 11.89
N HIS A 46 2.90 4.80 12.30
CA HIS A 46 3.76 5.91 12.69
C HIS A 46 3.08 6.69 13.81
N GLU A 47 3.85 7.29 14.72
CA GLU A 47 3.30 7.99 15.90
C GLU A 47 2.38 9.16 15.52
N VAL A 48 2.68 9.81 14.37
CA VAL A 48 1.99 11.03 13.92
C VAL A 48 1.17 10.82 12.64
N TYR A 49 1.51 9.81 11.83
CA TYR A 49 1.01 9.72 10.46
C TYR A 49 0.34 8.37 10.20
N SER A 50 -0.67 8.39 9.33
CA SER A 50 -1.22 7.17 8.75
C SER A 50 -1.39 7.37 7.24
N VAL A 51 -1.09 6.33 6.47
CA VAL A 51 -1.22 6.37 5.00
C VAL A 51 -2.22 5.31 4.58
N LYS A 52 -3.24 5.73 3.83
CA LYS A 52 -4.31 4.86 3.32
C LYS A 52 -4.50 5.13 1.83
N LEU A 53 -4.74 4.06 1.07
CA LEU A 53 -5.15 4.19 -0.33
C LEU A 53 -6.64 4.53 -0.38
N ILE A 54 -6.95 5.81 -0.53
CA ILE A 54 -8.29 6.29 -0.86
C ILE A 54 -8.48 6.15 -2.38
N GLY A 55 -9.51 5.41 -2.80
CA GLY A 55 -9.78 5.21 -4.22
C GLY A 55 -10.09 6.49 -4.97
N GLN A 56 -10.22 6.42 -6.30
CA GLN A 56 -10.68 7.56 -7.08
C GLN A 56 -12.06 8.01 -6.59
N LYS A 57 -12.20 9.31 -6.38
CA LYS A 57 -13.50 9.97 -6.26
C LYS A 57 -14.20 9.78 -7.61
N ALA A 58 -15.44 9.29 -7.62
CA ALA A 58 -16.25 9.36 -8.83
C ALA A 58 -16.34 10.83 -9.25
N ALA A 59 -15.98 11.10 -10.52
CA ALA A 59 -16.05 12.42 -11.13
C ALA A 59 -17.51 12.86 -11.26
#